data_AF-A0A9P8IKL2-F1
#
_entry.id   AF-A0A9P8IKL2-F1
#
_cell.length_a   1.000
_cell.length_b   1.000
_cell.length_c   1.000
_cell.angle_alpha   90.00
_cell.angle_beta   90.00
_cell.angle_gamma   90.00
#
_symmetry.space_group_name_H-M   'P 1'
#
loop_
_entity.id
_entity.type
_entity.pdbx_description
1 polymer ?
#
loop_
_entity_poly.entity_id
_entity_poly.type
_entity_poly.pdbx_seq_one_letter_code
_entity_poly.pdbx_strand_id
1 'polypeptide(L)'
;MAIIQTVSSTPVNRLTGSICGLSPLAADFNLDYSHHIYQPCLPHIFNALNKAEEKQARTKEASQKDKWKSYFFQAAKLNYDSHGALMSAMGFPDEGIIGQEYLRSANARHGAVTLENINDFAFEEDPLEDYITDVFENANKENNRVFLSHITSTSHHRFHMPKREKYTPLANGGHLDMMSRYINTIGYEDRWIRKVLDILDKQGVANETLVIFQGDHGVSLPENDIASPYYNPNVGVEHVPLVLSHPQLPAFDVDEGVHATQILPTILDILLETGSLSKTSRQAAQDLIRNYEGQSLLRPLATGDGQWQFTITNPGRAMLSIRDGRYPERHLVVPIIEHVAWKLADLTKDPYEQNPVQALDFKSFLEEVEQRFGRDVAEWAEEGAFMTRWFVKENSKRWRFDL
;
A
#
# COMPACT_ATOMS: atom_id res chain seq x y z
N MET A 1 12.11 -2.73 11.14
CA MET A 1 11.69 -2.10 9.87
C MET A 1 11.80 -3.15 8.78
N ALA A 2 10.93 -3.10 7.77
CA ALA A 2 11.05 -3.95 6.59
C ALA A 2 11.07 -3.08 5.33
N ILE A 3 11.82 -3.49 4.31
CA ILE A 3 11.63 -2.98 2.95
C ILE A 3 10.72 -3.99 2.25
N ILE A 4 9.64 -3.50 1.66
CA ILE A 4 8.60 -4.36 1.10
C ILE A 4 8.41 -4.10 -0.38
N GLN A 5 8.03 -5.15 -1.09
CA GLN A 5 7.55 -5.08 -2.46
C GLN A 5 6.08 -4.59 -2.44
N THR A 6 5.80 -3.46 -3.10
CA THR A 6 4.43 -3.00 -3.32
C THR A 6 3.69 -3.94 -4.28
N VAL A 7 2.38 -4.08 -4.12
CA VAL A 7 1.53 -4.87 -5.04
C VAL A 7 1.29 -4.16 -6.38
N SER A 8 1.43 -2.83 -6.40
CA SER A 8 1.26 -2.01 -7.59
C SER A 8 1.97 -0.67 -7.44
N SER A 9 2.53 -0.15 -8.52
CA SER A 9 3.06 1.22 -8.56
C SER A 9 1.98 2.27 -8.85
N THR A 10 0.70 1.88 -8.93
CA THR A 10 -0.45 2.79 -9.01
C THR A 10 -0.96 3.13 -7.60
N PRO A 11 -0.98 4.41 -7.18
CA PRO A 11 -1.33 4.81 -5.81
C PRO A 11 -2.69 4.33 -5.31
N VAL A 12 -3.69 4.21 -6.20
CA VAL A 12 -5.06 3.83 -5.84
C VAL A 12 -5.19 2.31 -5.69
N ASN A 13 -4.85 1.54 -6.71
CA ASN A 13 -5.01 0.08 -6.72
C ASN A 13 -4.18 -0.60 -5.61
N ARG A 14 -3.02 -0.03 -5.23
CA ARG A 14 -2.16 -0.61 -4.17
C ARG A 14 -2.86 -0.74 -2.83
N LEU A 15 -3.86 0.08 -2.54
CA LEU A 15 -4.61 0.04 -1.29
C LEU A 15 -5.35 -1.29 -1.10
N THR A 16 -5.68 -2.00 -2.18
CA THR A 16 -6.24 -3.36 -2.09
C THR A 16 -5.25 -4.35 -1.47
N GLY A 17 -3.94 -4.16 -1.69
CA GLY A 17 -2.88 -4.93 -1.04
C GLY A 17 -2.88 -4.73 0.48
N SER A 18 -2.76 -3.48 0.92
CA SER A 18 -2.58 -3.15 2.34
C SER A 18 -3.87 -3.29 3.15
N ILE A 19 -5.03 -2.96 2.56
CA ILE A 19 -6.33 -2.89 3.25
C ILE A 19 -7.16 -4.17 3.04
N CYS A 20 -6.97 -4.91 1.95
CA CYS A 20 -7.68 -6.15 1.66
C CYS A 20 -6.79 -7.41 1.65
N GLY A 21 -5.46 -7.28 1.69
CA GLY A 21 -4.57 -8.43 1.57
C GLY A 21 -4.63 -9.08 0.19
N LEU A 22 -4.97 -8.31 -0.85
CA LEU A 22 -5.21 -8.81 -2.21
C LEU A 22 -4.23 -8.20 -3.22
N SER A 23 -3.86 -8.99 -4.22
CA SER A 23 -3.21 -8.43 -5.40
C SER A 23 -4.24 -7.66 -6.25
N PRO A 24 -3.97 -6.40 -6.65
CA PRO A 24 -4.92 -5.59 -7.42
C PRO A 24 -5.22 -6.20 -8.78
N LEU A 25 -6.26 -5.72 -9.45
CA LEU A 25 -6.59 -6.17 -10.80
C LEU A 25 -5.46 -5.77 -11.77
N ALA A 26 -4.97 -6.72 -12.55
CA ALA A 26 -3.99 -6.49 -13.61
C ALA A 26 -4.66 -5.84 -14.85
N ALA A 27 -5.10 -4.60 -14.69
CA ALA A 27 -5.72 -3.78 -15.74
C ALA A 27 -5.21 -2.34 -15.65
N ASP A 28 -5.38 -1.58 -16.74
CA ASP A 28 -5.01 -0.17 -16.75
C ASP A 28 -5.96 0.65 -15.86
N PHE A 29 -5.36 1.47 -14.99
CA PHE A 29 -6.05 2.36 -14.04
C PHE A 29 -6.86 1.60 -12.97
N ASN A 30 -7.57 2.34 -12.12
CA ASN A 30 -8.40 1.73 -11.10
C ASN A 30 -9.71 1.20 -11.69
N LEU A 31 -9.77 -0.12 -11.90
CA LEU A 31 -11.02 -0.83 -12.21
C LEU A 31 -11.52 -1.69 -11.04
N ASP A 32 -10.68 -1.87 -10.01
CA ASP A 32 -10.92 -2.68 -8.80
C ASP A 32 -12.27 -2.33 -8.15
N TYR A 33 -12.61 -1.04 -8.10
CA TYR A 33 -13.84 -0.53 -7.46
C TYR A 33 -15.15 -1.06 -8.08
N SER A 34 -15.11 -1.47 -9.35
CA SER A 34 -16.27 -1.90 -10.12
C SER A 34 -16.34 -3.42 -10.31
N HIS A 35 -15.40 -4.16 -9.71
CA HIS A 35 -15.21 -5.58 -9.89
C HIS A 35 -15.30 -6.34 -8.57
N HIS A 36 -15.21 -7.67 -8.64
CA HIS A 36 -15.42 -8.52 -7.47
C HIS A 36 -14.22 -8.51 -6.54
N ILE A 37 -14.25 -7.68 -5.50
CA ILE A 37 -13.33 -7.79 -4.35
C ILE A 37 -13.66 -9.10 -3.62
N TYR A 38 -12.84 -10.13 -3.86
CA TYR A 38 -13.13 -11.53 -3.52
C TYR A 38 -12.72 -11.95 -2.11
N GLN A 39 -12.10 -11.06 -1.33
CA GLN A 39 -11.84 -11.24 0.11
C GLN A 39 -12.27 -9.99 0.88
N PRO A 40 -12.77 -10.13 2.12
CA PRO A 40 -13.16 -8.98 2.92
C PRO A 40 -11.94 -8.13 3.30
N CYS A 41 -12.05 -6.83 3.11
CA CYS A 41 -11.05 -5.86 3.55
C CYS A 41 -11.19 -5.52 5.04
N LEU A 42 -10.19 -4.88 5.65
CA LEU A 42 -10.20 -4.50 7.08
C LEU A 42 -11.50 -3.82 7.54
N PRO A 43 -12.07 -2.81 6.84
CA PRO A 43 -13.35 -2.22 7.22
C PRO A 43 -14.51 -3.23 7.25
N HIS A 44 -14.57 -4.13 6.26
CA HIS A 44 -15.56 -5.21 6.22
C HIS A 44 -15.42 -6.15 7.41
N ILE A 45 -14.18 -6.55 7.72
CA ILE A 45 -13.88 -7.44 8.85
C ILE A 45 -14.33 -6.79 10.14
N PHE A 46 -13.88 -5.57 10.41
CA PHE A 46 -14.21 -4.84 11.63
C PHE A 46 -15.72 -4.62 11.79
N ASN A 47 -16.43 -4.30 10.72
CA ASN A 47 -17.89 -4.23 10.73
C ASN A 47 -18.54 -5.60 11.01
N ALA A 48 -17.99 -6.69 10.47
CA ALA A 48 -18.48 -8.04 10.75
C ALA A 48 -18.25 -8.44 12.22
N LEU A 49 -17.10 -8.11 12.80
CA LEU A 49 -16.81 -8.30 14.22
C LEU A 49 -17.81 -7.55 15.09
N ASN A 50 -18.07 -6.27 14.78
CA ASN A 50 -19.09 -5.47 15.46
C ASN A 50 -20.46 -6.16 15.47
N LYS A 51 -20.92 -6.67 14.31
CA LYS A 51 -22.21 -7.37 14.18
C LYS A 51 -22.24 -8.69 14.95
N ALA A 52 -21.13 -9.43 14.95
CA ALA A 52 -21.03 -10.69 15.68
C ALA A 52 -21.13 -10.49 17.20
N GLU A 53 -20.47 -9.45 17.71
CA GLU A 53 -20.51 -9.10 19.13
C GLU A 53 -21.86 -8.52 19.55
N GLU A 54 -22.49 -7.70 18.70
CA GLU A 54 -23.83 -7.17 18.97
C GLU A 54 -24.87 -8.28 19.15
N LYS A 55 -24.81 -9.33 18.31
CA LYS A 55 -25.71 -10.50 18.42
C LYS A 55 -25.54 -11.27 19.73
N GLN A 56 -24.40 -11.17 20.38
CA GLN A 56 -24.12 -11.85 21.66
C GLN A 56 -24.29 -10.95 22.88
N ALA A 57 -24.43 -9.65 22.66
CA ALA A 57 -24.60 -8.69 23.75
C ALA A 57 -25.93 -8.94 24.48
N ARG A 58 -25.86 -9.05 25.81
CA ARG A 58 -27.03 -9.27 26.67
C ARG A 58 -27.78 -7.97 26.99
N THR A 59 -27.15 -6.82 26.80
CA THR A 59 -27.71 -5.50 27.05
C THR A 59 -27.39 -4.56 25.90
N LYS A 60 -28.21 -3.52 25.73
CA LYS A 60 -27.98 -2.46 24.73
C LYS A 60 -26.69 -1.69 24.99
N GLU A 61 -26.33 -1.47 26.25
CA GLU A 61 -25.07 -0.79 26.60
C GLU A 61 -23.84 -1.62 26.22
N ALA A 62 -23.87 -2.93 26.49
CA ALA A 62 -22.79 -3.84 26.08
C ALA A 62 -22.71 -3.98 24.55
N SER A 63 -23.83 -3.79 23.83
CA SER A 63 -23.85 -3.87 22.38
C SER A 63 -23.30 -2.63 21.68
N GLN A 64 -23.03 -1.55 22.41
CA GLN A 64 -22.54 -0.27 21.85
C GLN A 64 -21.08 0.05 22.24
N LYS A 65 -20.48 -0.72 23.15
CA LYS A 65 -19.07 -0.54 23.54
C LYS A 65 -18.12 -1.26 22.59
N ASP A 66 -16.89 -0.76 22.54
CA ASP A 66 -15.73 -1.36 21.86
C ASP A 66 -15.95 -1.62 20.37
N LYS A 67 -16.87 -0.87 19.74
CA LYS A 67 -17.17 -1.00 18.32
C LYS A 67 -16.05 -0.38 17.49
N TRP A 68 -15.60 -1.11 16.49
CA TRP A 68 -14.70 -0.59 15.48
C TRP A 68 -15.40 0.43 14.59
N LYS A 69 -14.78 1.59 14.40
CA LYS A 69 -15.15 2.59 13.42
C LYS A 69 -14.03 2.75 12.41
N SER A 70 -14.37 2.66 11.13
CA SER A 70 -13.41 2.70 10.02
C SER A 70 -13.47 4.05 9.32
N TYR A 71 -12.30 4.63 9.05
CA TYR A 71 -12.14 5.96 8.45
C TYR A 71 -11.06 5.93 7.37
N PHE A 72 -11.28 6.69 6.29
CA PHE A 72 -10.29 6.92 5.24
C PHE A 72 -10.17 8.41 4.94
N PHE A 73 -9.02 9.01 5.22
CA PHE A 73 -8.80 10.46 5.06
C PHE A 73 -7.68 10.77 4.07
N GLN A 74 -7.89 11.76 3.21
CA GLN A 74 -6.86 12.33 2.33
C GLN A 74 -7.13 13.80 1.97
N ALA A 75 -6.09 14.53 1.56
CA ALA A 75 -6.21 15.90 1.05
C ALA A 75 -6.40 15.97 -0.48
N ALA A 76 -6.35 14.82 -1.15
CA ALA A 76 -6.53 14.67 -2.59
C ALA A 76 -8.01 14.48 -2.99
N LYS A 77 -8.26 14.67 -4.28
CA LYS A 77 -9.53 14.36 -4.96
C LYS A 77 -9.89 12.87 -4.82
N LEU A 78 -11.09 12.59 -4.31
CA LEU A 78 -11.65 11.24 -4.30
C LEU A 78 -12.26 10.85 -5.65
N ASN A 79 -12.65 11.82 -6.48
CA ASN A 79 -13.22 11.53 -7.79
C ASN A 79 -12.19 11.17 -8.86
N TYR A 80 -10.89 11.40 -8.61
CA TYR A 80 -9.83 10.99 -9.52
C TYR A 80 -9.69 9.47 -9.49
N ASP A 81 -9.65 8.87 -10.68
CA ASP A 81 -9.50 7.43 -10.88
C ASP A 81 -10.40 6.58 -9.96
N SER A 82 -11.64 7.04 -9.75
CA SER A 82 -12.65 6.35 -8.92
C SER A 82 -12.17 5.99 -7.49
N HIS A 83 -11.25 6.77 -6.91
CA HIS A 83 -10.64 6.48 -5.63
C HIS A 83 -11.68 6.38 -4.49
N GLY A 84 -12.62 7.33 -4.42
CA GLY A 84 -13.71 7.28 -3.43
C GLY A 84 -14.62 6.06 -3.60
N ALA A 85 -14.91 5.67 -4.84
CA ALA A 85 -15.70 4.47 -5.12
C ALA A 85 -14.96 3.20 -4.66
N LEU A 86 -13.63 3.16 -4.81
CA LEU A 86 -12.82 2.07 -4.27
C LEU A 86 -12.89 2.02 -2.75
N MET A 87 -12.82 3.15 -2.05
CA MET A 87 -12.94 3.18 -0.59
C MET A 87 -14.28 2.64 -0.10
N SER A 88 -15.40 3.07 -0.72
CA SER A 88 -16.72 2.52 -0.41
C SER A 88 -16.78 1.01 -0.75
N ALA A 89 -16.21 0.57 -1.88
CA ALA A 89 -16.15 -0.83 -2.26
C ALA A 89 -15.31 -1.70 -1.30
N MET A 90 -14.27 -1.13 -0.68
CA MET A 90 -13.48 -1.78 0.38
C MET A 90 -14.14 -1.73 1.76
N GLY A 91 -15.33 -1.16 1.86
CA GLY A 91 -16.19 -1.23 3.04
C GLY A 91 -16.03 -0.08 4.03
N PHE A 92 -15.32 1.00 3.66
CA PHE A 92 -15.36 2.22 4.46
C PHE A 92 -16.78 2.81 4.40
N PRO A 93 -17.36 3.23 5.53
CA PRO A 93 -18.65 3.91 5.53
C PRO A 93 -18.51 5.29 4.87
N ASP A 94 -19.53 5.74 4.15
CA ASP A 94 -19.48 7.00 3.38
C ASP A 94 -19.19 8.20 4.29
N GLU A 95 -19.74 8.23 5.50
CA GLU A 95 -19.47 9.27 6.51
C GLU A 95 -18.04 9.22 7.08
N GLY A 96 -17.33 8.11 6.89
CA GLY A 96 -15.94 7.90 7.31
C GLY A 96 -14.93 8.22 6.23
N ILE A 97 -15.36 8.60 5.02
CA ILE A 97 -14.48 8.93 3.89
C ILE A 97 -14.36 10.45 3.75
N ILE A 98 -13.15 10.99 3.93
CA ILE A 98 -12.85 12.41 3.78
C ILE A 98 -11.83 12.61 2.67
N GLY A 99 -12.17 13.50 1.74
CA GLY A 99 -11.32 13.95 0.65
C GLY A 99 -11.50 15.42 0.34
N GLN A 100 -10.77 15.88 -0.67
CA GLN A 100 -10.76 17.28 -1.11
C GLN A 100 -12.17 17.85 -1.34
N GLU A 101 -13.08 17.07 -1.91
CA GLU A 101 -14.45 17.49 -2.23
C GLU A 101 -15.23 17.86 -0.97
N TYR A 102 -15.16 17.03 0.08
CA TYR A 102 -15.80 17.33 1.36
C TYR A 102 -15.09 18.49 2.07
N LEU A 103 -13.76 18.47 2.12
CA LEU A 103 -12.95 19.48 2.80
C LEU A 103 -13.13 20.89 2.22
N ARG A 104 -13.42 21.01 0.91
CA ARG A 104 -13.70 22.30 0.26
C ARG A 104 -15.19 22.69 0.31
N SER A 105 -16.07 21.81 0.79
CA SER A 105 -17.51 22.06 0.81
C SER A 105 -17.92 22.95 1.99
N ALA A 106 -19.08 23.60 1.86
CA ALA A 106 -19.70 24.33 2.97
C ALA A 106 -20.12 23.42 4.15
N ASN A 107 -20.14 22.11 3.94
CA ASN A 107 -20.49 21.10 4.95
C ASN A 107 -19.27 20.59 5.72
N ALA A 108 -18.06 21.06 5.38
CA ALA A 108 -16.84 20.71 6.10
C ALA A 108 -16.96 21.12 7.57
N ARG A 109 -16.84 20.14 8.48
CA ARG A 109 -17.00 20.36 9.93
C ARG A 109 -16.10 21.47 10.49
N HIS A 110 -14.87 21.56 9.99
CA HIS A 110 -13.87 22.56 10.41
C HIS A 110 -13.80 23.78 9.48
N GLY A 111 -14.85 23.98 8.67
CA GLY A 111 -14.90 25.03 7.67
C GLY A 111 -14.27 24.63 6.35
N ALA A 112 -14.70 25.27 5.27
CA ALA A 112 -14.21 24.98 3.93
C ALA A 112 -12.73 25.37 3.78
N VAL A 113 -11.91 24.42 3.33
CA VAL A 113 -10.49 24.63 3.05
C VAL A 113 -10.33 25.50 1.81
N THR A 114 -9.58 26.60 1.96
CA THR A 114 -9.30 27.57 0.88
C THR A 114 -7.86 27.50 0.37
N LEU A 115 -7.07 26.54 0.88
CA LEU A 115 -5.69 26.35 0.47
C LEU A 115 -5.60 26.06 -1.04
N GLU A 116 -4.55 26.61 -1.64
CA GLU A 116 -4.21 26.29 -3.02
C GLU A 116 -3.74 24.85 -3.13
N ASN A 117 -3.95 24.24 -4.29
CA ASN A 117 -3.39 22.92 -4.53
C ASN A 117 -1.87 23.02 -4.74
N ILE A 118 -1.14 22.08 -4.15
CA ILE A 118 0.31 21.90 -4.34
C ILE A 118 0.60 21.08 -5.61
N ASN A 119 -0.35 20.26 -6.05
CA ASN A 119 -0.26 19.50 -7.31
C ASN A 119 -1.64 19.41 -8.00
N ASP A 120 -1.78 18.61 -9.05
CA ASP A 120 -3.04 18.53 -9.81
C ASP A 120 -4.20 17.90 -9.02
N PHE A 121 -3.90 17.23 -7.91
CA PHE A 121 -4.82 16.35 -7.18
C PHE A 121 -5.13 16.84 -5.76
N ALA A 122 -4.22 17.56 -5.11
CA ALA A 122 -4.29 17.81 -3.66
C ALA A 122 -3.79 19.19 -3.24
N PHE A 123 -4.27 19.64 -2.09
CA PHE A 123 -3.60 20.62 -1.23
C PHE A 123 -2.85 19.88 -0.11
N GLU A 124 -2.14 20.62 0.74
CA GLU A 124 -1.37 20.00 1.84
C GLU A 124 -2.22 19.30 2.91
N GLU A 125 -1.63 18.39 3.69
CA GLU A 125 -2.36 17.52 4.62
C GLU A 125 -2.88 18.26 5.87
N ASP A 126 -2.27 19.39 6.22
CA ASP A 126 -2.54 20.15 7.46
C ASP A 126 -4.02 20.26 7.87
N PRO A 127 -4.99 20.54 6.97
CA PRO A 127 -6.41 20.61 7.34
C PRO A 127 -7.00 19.31 7.91
N LEU A 128 -6.38 18.15 7.68
CA LEU A 128 -6.81 16.86 8.23
C LEU A 128 -6.49 16.73 9.73
N GLU A 129 -5.63 17.58 10.30
CA GLU A 129 -5.19 17.50 11.70
C GLU A 129 -6.39 17.53 12.66
N ASP A 130 -7.34 18.43 12.41
CA ASP A 130 -8.57 18.57 13.22
C ASP A 130 -9.50 17.36 13.06
N TYR A 131 -9.57 16.77 11.86
CA TYR A 131 -10.40 15.59 11.60
C TYR A 131 -9.83 14.33 12.24
N ILE A 132 -8.51 14.14 12.19
CA ILE A 132 -7.83 13.03 12.87
C ILE A 132 -7.99 13.19 14.38
N THR A 133 -7.85 14.41 14.90
CA THR A 133 -8.08 14.72 16.32
C THR A 133 -9.49 14.35 16.75
N ASP A 134 -10.50 14.74 15.96
CA ASP A 134 -11.91 14.38 16.21
C ASP A 134 -12.14 12.87 16.30
N VAL A 135 -11.49 12.08 15.43
CA VAL A 135 -11.64 10.62 15.43
C VAL A 135 -11.24 10.03 16.78
N PHE A 136 -10.06 10.39 17.29
CA PHE A 136 -9.54 9.84 18.55
C PHE A 136 -10.23 10.46 19.77
N GLU A 137 -10.59 11.75 19.74
CA GLU A 137 -11.41 12.35 20.80
C GLU A 137 -12.77 11.67 20.94
N ASN A 138 -13.45 11.40 19.83
CA ASN A 138 -14.75 10.76 19.85
C ASN A 138 -14.64 9.29 20.26
N ALA A 139 -13.60 8.59 19.81
CA ALA A 139 -13.33 7.23 20.25
C ALA A 139 -13.17 7.13 21.77
N ASN A 140 -12.44 8.06 22.39
CA ASN A 140 -12.31 8.16 23.85
C ASN A 140 -13.65 8.44 24.55
N LYS A 141 -14.44 9.41 24.04
CA LYS A 141 -15.73 9.79 24.63
C LYS A 141 -16.76 8.66 24.56
N GLU A 142 -16.74 7.89 23.48
CA GLU A 142 -17.74 6.86 23.18
C GLU A 142 -17.27 5.45 23.53
N ASN A 143 -16.00 5.27 23.95
CA ASN A 143 -15.37 3.98 24.19
C ASN A 143 -15.48 3.05 22.97
N ASN A 144 -15.02 3.55 21.83
CA ASN A 144 -15.02 2.86 20.54
C ASN A 144 -13.58 2.59 20.07
N ARG A 145 -13.44 1.61 19.17
CA ARG A 145 -12.16 1.25 18.54
C ARG A 145 -12.03 1.96 17.19
N VAL A 146 -10.81 2.31 16.80
CA VAL A 146 -10.56 3.04 15.56
C VAL A 146 -9.74 2.19 14.59
N PHE A 147 -10.18 2.16 13.33
CA PHE A 147 -9.33 1.86 12.19
C PHE A 147 -9.32 3.08 11.27
N LEU A 148 -8.18 3.78 11.20
CA LEU A 148 -8.02 4.95 10.36
C LEU A 148 -6.92 4.68 9.33
N SER A 149 -7.26 4.78 8.05
CA SER A 149 -6.31 4.77 6.94
C SER A 149 -6.14 6.19 6.40
N HIS A 150 -4.90 6.59 6.14
CA HIS A 150 -4.58 7.92 5.64
C HIS A 150 -3.52 7.81 4.54
N ILE A 151 -3.72 8.55 3.44
CA ILE A 151 -2.75 8.69 2.36
C ILE A 151 -2.32 10.15 2.26
N THR A 152 -1.00 10.36 2.22
CA THR A 152 -0.40 11.67 1.97
C THR A 152 -0.39 11.98 0.48
N SER A 153 -0.22 13.24 0.12
CA SER A 153 -0.29 13.73 -1.25
C SER A 153 0.81 14.75 -1.58
N THR A 154 1.50 15.29 -0.58
CA THR A 154 2.56 16.29 -0.79
C THR A 154 3.77 15.73 -1.52
N SER A 155 4.15 14.47 -1.29
CA SER A 155 5.19 13.80 -2.07
C SER A 155 4.74 13.33 -3.45
N HIS A 156 3.54 13.66 -3.92
CA HIS A 156 3.14 13.35 -5.29
C HIS A 156 3.76 14.36 -6.28
N HIS A 157 4.13 13.87 -7.48
CA HIS A 157 4.58 14.72 -8.58
C HIS A 157 3.62 15.92 -8.81
N ARG A 158 4.09 17.16 -8.94
CA ARG A 158 5.48 17.64 -9.18
C ARG A 158 6.31 17.98 -7.93
N PHE A 159 5.96 17.40 -6.78
CA PHE A 159 6.67 17.58 -5.51
C PHE A 159 6.75 19.04 -5.06
N HIS A 160 5.69 19.82 -5.25
CA HIS A 160 5.69 21.18 -4.75
C HIS A 160 5.44 21.20 -3.25
N MET A 161 6.23 22.00 -2.55
CA MET A 161 6.01 22.31 -1.15
C MET A 161 4.87 23.34 -1.00
N PRO A 162 4.13 23.32 0.12
CA PRO A 162 3.24 24.42 0.47
C PRO A 162 3.99 25.76 0.48
N LYS A 163 3.37 26.85 -0.01
CA LYS A 163 4.05 28.15 -0.20
C LYS A 163 4.70 28.74 1.07
N ARG A 164 4.18 28.37 2.25
CA ARG A 164 4.68 28.79 3.56
C ARG A 164 5.91 28.02 4.04
N GLU A 165 6.19 26.88 3.42
CA GLU A 165 7.31 26.04 3.79
C GLU A 165 8.61 26.55 3.18
N LYS A 166 9.69 26.42 3.95
CA LYS A 166 11.02 26.76 3.45
C LYS A 166 11.50 25.68 2.49
N TYR A 167 11.74 26.06 1.24
CA TYR A 167 12.43 25.20 0.27
C TYR A 167 13.95 25.31 0.43
N THR A 168 14.63 24.16 0.48
CA THR A 168 16.09 24.07 0.50
C THR A 168 16.57 23.33 -0.75
N PRO A 169 17.11 24.04 -1.77
CA PRO A 169 17.62 23.37 -2.97
C PRO A 169 18.84 22.51 -2.60
N LEU A 170 18.87 21.26 -3.07
CA LEU A 170 20.01 20.36 -2.91
C LEU A 170 20.99 20.45 -4.08
N ALA A 171 20.54 21.01 -5.20
CA ALA A 171 21.35 21.24 -6.39
C ALA A 171 20.99 22.57 -7.07
N ASN A 172 21.91 23.10 -7.86
CA ASN A 172 21.74 24.34 -8.63
C ASN A 172 20.89 24.11 -9.89
N GLY A 173 19.60 23.79 -9.72
CA GLY A 173 18.61 23.67 -10.80
C GLY A 173 18.88 22.54 -11.81
N GLY A 174 18.14 22.56 -12.92
CA GLY A 174 18.27 21.56 -14.00
C GLY A 174 17.62 20.21 -13.65
N HIS A 175 18.24 19.11 -14.07
CA HIS A 175 17.73 17.74 -13.86
C HIS A 175 17.62 17.36 -12.37
N LEU A 176 18.41 17.99 -11.49
CA LEU A 176 18.39 17.74 -10.05
C LEU A 176 17.38 18.60 -9.26
N ASP A 177 16.63 19.49 -9.92
CA ASP A 177 15.57 20.27 -9.25
C ASP A 177 14.45 19.33 -8.75
N MET A 178 14.12 18.31 -9.53
CA MET A 178 13.10 17.34 -9.16
C MET A 178 13.50 16.52 -7.93
N MET A 179 14.76 16.10 -7.85
CA MET A 179 15.33 15.46 -6.65
C MET A 179 15.29 16.39 -5.44
N SER A 180 15.68 17.66 -5.62
CA SER A 180 15.62 18.66 -4.55
C SER A 180 14.20 18.82 -4.01
N ARG A 181 13.22 18.96 -4.91
CA ARG A 181 11.79 19.03 -4.55
C ARG A 181 11.31 17.77 -3.84
N TYR A 182 11.59 16.60 -4.39
CA TYR A 182 11.21 15.32 -3.78
C TYR A 182 11.70 15.21 -2.34
N ILE A 183 12.99 15.43 -2.08
CA ILE A 183 13.56 15.33 -0.72
C ILE A 183 12.94 16.36 0.23
N ASN A 184 12.63 17.58 -0.24
CA ASN A 184 11.93 18.56 0.59
C ASN A 184 10.51 18.08 0.96
N THR A 185 9.78 17.48 0.00
CA THR A 185 8.44 16.93 0.27
C THR A 185 8.48 15.74 1.23
N ILE A 186 9.49 14.88 1.16
CA ILE A 186 9.69 13.81 2.16
C ILE A 186 9.91 14.41 3.55
N GLY A 187 10.73 15.45 3.68
CA GLY A 187 10.90 16.15 4.95
C GLY A 187 9.62 16.81 5.48
N TYR A 188 8.72 17.26 4.60
CA TYR A 188 7.41 17.76 4.99
C TYR A 188 6.50 16.64 5.50
N GLU A 189 6.43 15.52 4.79
CA GLU A 189 5.63 14.36 5.20
C GLU A 189 6.12 13.75 6.52
N ASP A 190 7.42 13.74 6.79
CA ASP A 190 7.97 13.34 8.10
C ASP A 190 7.42 14.21 9.24
N ARG A 191 7.36 15.54 9.04
CA ARG A 191 6.74 16.46 10.01
C ARG A 191 5.23 16.24 10.13
N TRP A 192 4.55 15.88 9.04
CA TRP A 192 3.14 15.53 9.08
C TRP A 192 2.89 14.25 9.88
N ILE A 193 3.69 13.20 9.67
CA ILE A 193 3.66 11.97 10.47
C ILE A 193 3.86 12.31 11.95
N ARG A 194 4.81 13.19 12.26
CA ARG A 194 5.02 13.67 13.64
C ARG A 194 3.75 14.29 14.23
N LYS A 195 3.03 15.13 13.49
CA LYS A 195 1.76 15.70 13.96
C LYS A 195 0.72 14.62 14.28
N VAL A 196 0.58 13.61 13.41
CA VAL A 196 -0.34 12.49 13.66
C VAL A 196 0.04 11.72 14.93
N LEU A 197 1.33 11.43 15.13
CA LEU A 197 1.81 10.80 16.36
C LEU A 197 1.57 11.68 17.60
N ASP A 198 1.78 12.98 17.49
CA ASP A 198 1.49 13.93 18.58
C ASP A 198 0.00 13.99 18.91
N ILE A 199 -0.91 13.76 17.96
CA ILE A 199 -2.35 13.61 18.24
C ILE A 199 -2.58 12.37 19.11
N LEU A 200 -2.00 11.22 18.76
CA LEU A 200 -2.14 9.99 19.56
C LEU A 200 -1.63 10.18 21.00
N ASP A 201 -0.50 10.86 21.16
CA ASP A 201 0.08 11.19 22.47
C ASP A 201 -0.84 12.13 23.27
N LYS A 202 -1.30 13.23 22.65
CA LYS A 202 -2.20 14.23 23.30
C LYS A 202 -3.54 13.62 23.72
N GLN A 203 -4.07 12.69 22.91
CA GLN A 203 -5.31 11.98 23.21
C GLN A 203 -5.11 10.82 24.19
N GLY A 204 -3.87 10.50 24.56
CA GLY A 204 -3.54 9.45 25.52
C GLY A 204 -3.71 8.02 25.00
N VAL A 205 -3.83 7.84 23.68
CA VAL A 205 -4.14 6.55 23.02
C VAL A 205 -2.92 5.89 22.37
N ALA A 206 -1.73 6.49 22.47
CA ALA A 206 -0.51 5.98 21.83
C ALA A 206 -0.14 4.55 22.28
N ASN A 207 -0.37 4.21 23.56
CA ASN A 207 -0.06 2.88 24.12
C ASN A 207 -1.06 1.78 23.72
N GLU A 208 -2.14 2.12 23.02
CA GLU A 208 -3.16 1.19 22.53
C GLU A 208 -3.36 1.29 21.00
N THR A 209 -2.48 2.03 20.31
CA THR A 209 -2.57 2.26 18.87
C THR A 209 -1.39 1.59 18.15
N LEU A 210 -1.69 0.63 17.27
CA LEU A 210 -0.73 0.13 16.30
C LEU A 210 -0.65 1.13 15.13
N VAL A 211 0.52 1.71 14.90
CA VAL A 211 0.81 2.58 13.76
C VAL A 211 1.48 1.76 12.67
N ILE A 212 0.92 1.81 11.46
CA ILE A 212 1.50 1.16 10.29
C ILE A 212 1.84 2.24 9.27
N PHE A 213 3.13 2.41 8.99
CA PHE A 213 3.62 3.28 7.94
C PHE A 213 4.05 2.45 6.75
N GLN A 214 3.58 2.80 5.55
CA GLN A 214 3.96 2.16 4.31
C GLN A 214 4.07 3.18 3.18
N GLY A 215 5.18 3.18 2.43
CA GLY A 215 5.21 3.88 1.14
C GLY A 215 4.19 3.30 0.15
N ASP A 216 3.67 4.11 -0.76
CA ASP A 216 2.76 3.66 -1.81
C ASP A 216 3.52 3.06 -3.00
N HIS A 217 4.46 3.81 -3.53
CA HIS A 217 5.49 3.42 -4.48
C HIS A 217 6.72 4.33 -4.28
N GLY A 218 7.87 3.91 -4.78
CA GLY A 218 9.07 4.74 -4.81
C GLY A 218 9.17 5.61 -6.07
N VAL A 219 10.33 6.23 -6.23
CA VAL A 219 10.72 6.97 -7.43
C VAL A 219 12.13 6.53 -7.80
N SER A 220 12.36 6.17 -9.05
CA SER A 220 13.66 5.66 -9.50
C SER A 220 14.58 6.79 -9.98
N LEU A 221 14.62 7.87 -9.20
CA LEU A 221 15.40 9.06 -9.53
C LEU A 221 16.92 8.75 -9.58
N PRO A 222 17.53 8.10 -8.56
CA PRO A 222 18.94 7.69 -8.63
C PRO A 222 19.24 6.61 -9.68
N GLU A 223 18.29 5.72 -9.95
CA GLU A 223 18.49 4.53 -10.77
C GLU A 223 18.49 4.86 -12.26
N ASN A 224 17.48 5.61 -12.71
CA ASN A 224 17.24 5.85 -14.14
C ASN A 224 16.73 7.26 -14.47
N ASP A 225 16.84 8.23 -13.54
CA ASP A 225 16.39 9.62 -13.70
C ASP A 225 14.87 9.78 -13.97
N ILE A 226 14.05 8.75 -13.73
CA ILE A 226 12.60 8.79 -13.95
C ILE A 226 11.87 9.02 -12.62
N ALA A 227 11.27 10.20 -12.46
CA ALA A 227 10.44 10.53 -11.30
C ALA A 227 8.95 10.16 -11.48
N SER A 228 8.70 9.01 -12.10
CA SER A 228 7.36 8.54 -12.42
C SER A 228 7.30 7.02 -12.33
N PRO A 229 6.24 6.45 -11.70
CA PRO A 229 6.01 5.01 -11.74
C PRO A 229 5.45 4.52 -13.09
N TYR A 230 5.08 5.43 -14.00
CA TYR A 230 4.39 5.13 -15.26
C TYR A 230 5.30 4.37 -16.25
N TYR A 231 4.93 3.15 -16.61
CA TYR A 231 5.71 2.17 -17.37
C TYR A 231 7.14 1.97 -16.84
N ASN A 232 7.31 2.09 -15.53
CA ASN A 232 8.61 2.06 -14.89
C ASN A 232 8.70 0.91 -13.87
N PRO A 233 9.14 -0.29 -14.31
CA PRO A 233 9.22 -1.49 -13.49
C PRO A 233 10.57 -1.58 -12.76
N ASN A 234 11.08 -0.46 -12.26
CA ASN A 234 12.38 -0.42 -11.59
C ASN A 234 12.22 -0.73 -10.11
N VAL A 235 13.18 -1.44 -9.52
CA VAL A 235 13.16 -1.81 -8.11
C VAL A 235 13.02 -0.60 -7.17
N GLY A 236 13.58 0.56 -7.54
CA GLY A 236 13.43 1.82 -6.80
C GLY A 236 12.01 2.39 -6.78
N VAL A 237 11.12 1.94 -7.68
CA VAL A 237 9.68 2.25 -7.66
C VAL A 237 8.91 1.24 -6.79
N GLU A 238 9.42 0.04 -6.62
CA GLU A 238 8.66 -1.09 -6.07
C GLU A 238 8.99 -1.39 -4.62
N HIS A 239 10.23 -1.12 -4.22
CA HIS A 239 10.71 -1.24 -2.85
C HIS A 239 10.33 -0.01 -2.01
N VAL A 240 9.40 -0.20 -1.09
CA VAL A 240 8.90 0.85 -0.20
C VAL A 240 9.11 0.50 1.27
N PRO A 241 9.32 1.49 2.15
CA PRO A 241 9.43 1.22 3.58
C PRO A 241 8.11 0.70 4.15
N LEU A 242 8.18 -0.28 5.04
CA LEU A 242 7.10 -0.70 5.94
C LEU A 242 7.58 -0.68 7.39
N VAL A 243 6.80 -0.03 8.25
CA VAL A 243 7.02 -0.01 9.69
C VAL A 243 5.72 -0.34 10.40
N LEU A 244 5.74 -1.36 11.24
CA LEU A 244 4.69 -1.63 12.23
C LEU A 244 5.24 -1.18 13.59
N SER A 245 4.61 -0.19 14.20
CA SER A 245 5.07 0.44 15.43
C SER A 245 3.98 0.41 16.50
N HIS A 246 4.35 -0.08 17.68
CA HIS A 246 3.52 -0.02 18.88
C HIS A 246 4.45 0.00 20.10
N PRO A 247 4.20 0.79 21.16
CA PRO A 247 5.11 0.91 22.31
C PRO A 247 5.46 -0.41 23.02
N GLN A 248 4.60 -1.42 22.89
CA GLN A 248 4.79 -2.74 23.49
C GLN A 248 5.33 -3.81 22.52
N LEU A 249 5.53 -3.48 21.23
CA LEU A 249 6.14 -4.41 20.28
C LEU A 249 7.68 -4.33 20.41
N PRO A 250 8.40 -5.46 20.42
CA PRO A 250 9.86 -5.43 20.38
C PRO A 250 10.35 -4.86 19.05
N ALA A 251 11.48 -4.19 19.08
CA ALA A 251 12.15 -3.75 17.85
C ALA A 251 12.84 -4.94 17.18
N PHE A 252 12.50 -5.20 15.93
CA PHE A 252 13.20 -6.14 15.06
C PHE A 252 13.06 -5.70 13.59
N ASP A 253 13.98 -6.19 12.76
CA ASP A 253 13.96 -6.03 11.31
C ASP A 253 13.50 -7.34 10.66
N VAL A 254 12.87 -7.22 9.50
CA VAL A 254 12.46 -8.34 8.65
C VAL A 254 13.19 -8.15 7.33
N ASP A 255 14.11 -9.06 7.06
CA ASP A 255 15.00 -9.00 5.89
C ASP A 255 14.55 -9.96 4.77
N GLU A 256 13.57 -10.82 5.05
CA GLU A 256 12.99 -11.70 4.06
C GLU A 256 12.11 -10.95 3.04
N GLY A 257 11.75 -11.62 1.94
CA GLY A 257 10.85 -11.06 0.95
C GLY A 257 9.47 -10.76 1.56
N VAL A 258 9.18 -9.47 1.77
CA VAL A 258 7.88 -8.98 2.25
C VAL A 258 7.08 -8.33 1.12
N HIS A 259 5.77 -8.57 1.11
CA HIS A 259 4.82 -8.05 0.12
C HIS A 259 3.61 -7.40 0.81
N ALA A 260 3.05 -6.35 0.20
CA ALA A 260 1.98 -5.57 0.84
C ALA A 260 0.71 -6.39 1.19
N THR A 261 0.45 -7.51 0.50
CA THR A 261 -0.67 -8.44 0.83
C THR A 261 -0.55 -9.06 2.23
N GLN A 262 0.62 -9.01 2.84
CA GLN A 262 0.89 -9.57 4.17
C GLN A 262 0.46 -8.64 5.32
N ILE A 263 0.15 -7.37 5.04
CA ILE A 263 -0.19 -6.38 6.07
C ILE A 263 -1.48 -6.76 6.80
N LEU A 264 -2.56 -7.01 6.06
CA LEU A 264 -3.85 -7.39 6.64
C LEU A 264 -3.74 -8.65 7.53
N PRO A 265 -3.25 -9.80 7.04
CA PRO A 265 -3.15 -10.99 7.89
C PRO A 265 -2.24 -10.76 9.10
N THR A 266 -1.20 -9.93 8.98
CA THR A 266 -0.36 -9.53 10.13
C THR A 266 -1.15 -8.75 11.18
N ILE A 267 -2.01 -7.80 10.77
CA ILE A 267 -2.90 -7.06 11.69
C ILE A 267 -3.83 -8.02 12.44
N LEU A 268 -4.46 -8.96 11.73
CA LEU A 268 -5.32 -9.96 12.36
C LEU A 268 -4.54 -10.82 13.35
N ASP A 269 -3.31 -11.21 13.01
CA ASP A 269 -2.46 -12.01 13.88
C ASP A 269 -2.05 -11.25 15.15
N ILE A 270 -1.68 -9.97 15.04
CA ILE A 270 -1.42 -9.09 16.19
C ILE A 270 -2.64 -9.03 17.11
N LEU A 271 -3.84 -8.83 16.55
CA LEU A 271 -5.08 -8.78 17.33
C LEU A 271 -5.38 -10.12 18.05
N LEU A 272 -5.01 -11.25 17.44
CA LEU A 272 -5.12 -12.57 18.04
C LEU A 272 -4.10 -12.80 19.17
N GLU A 273 -2.85 -12.42 18.97
CA GLU A 273 -1.77 -12.66 19.95
C GLU A 273 -1.85 -11.73 21.16
N THR A 274 -2.37 -10.51 20.98
CA THR A 274 -2.49 -9.52 22.07
C THR A 274 -3.71 -9.72 22.96
N GLY A 275 -4.60 -10.66 22.65
CA GLY A 275 -5.86 -10.83 23.38
C GLY A 275 -6.84 -9.67 23.18
N SER A 276 -6.64 -8.86 22.14
CA SER A 276 -7.41 -7.65 21.84
C SER A 276 -8.84 -7.94 21.31
N LEU A 277 -9.17 -9.20 21.08
CA LEU A 277 -10.46 -9.64 20.53
C LEU A 277 -11.27 -10.41 21.58
N SER A 278 -12.57 -10.17 21.61
CA SER A 278 -13.53 -11.01 22.34
C SER A 278 -13.47 -12.46 21.86
N LYS A 279 -13.99 -13.41 22.65
CA LYS A 279 -13.99 -14.85 22.28
C LYS A 279 -14.56 -15.09 20.86
N THR A 280 -15.61 -14.38 20.50
CA THR A 280 -16.30 -14.53 19.22
C THR A 280 -15.54 -13.90 18.08
N SER A 281 -15.04 -12.68 18.28
CA SER A 281 -14.20 -12.00 17.29
C SER A 281 -12.89 -12.73 17.06
N ARG A 282 -12.32 -13.33 18.12
CA ARG A 282 -11.14 -14.19 18.04
C ARG A 282 -11.38 -15.40 17.15
N GLN A 283 -12.48 -16.12 17.34
CA GLN A 283 -12.81 -17.28 16.51
C GLN A 283 -12.96 -16.87 15.04
N ALA A 284 -13.70 -15.79 14.77
CA ALA A 284 -13.87 -15.28 13.41
C ALA A 284 -12.54 -14.90 12.74
N ALA A 285 -11.65 -14.21 13.46
CA ALA A 285 -10.33 -13.85 12.95
C ALA A 285 -9.43 -15.09 12.70
N GLN A 286 -9.48 -16.11 13.57
CA GLN A 286 -8.74 -17.36 13.40
C GLN A 286 -9.18 -18.15 12.16
N ASP A 287 -10.47 -18.15 11.87
CA ASP A 287 -11.03 -18.83 10.69
C ASP A 287 -10.74 -18.04 9.40
N LEU A 288 -10.68 -16.71 9.49
CA LEU A 288 -10.48 -15.83 8.34
C LEU A 288 -9.01 -15.72 7.90
N ILE A 289 -8.07 -15.59 8.84
CA ILE A 289 -6.65 -15.27 8.54
C ILE A 289 -6.00 -16.23 7.54
N ARG A 290 -6.43 -17.50 7.53
CA ARG A 290 -5.89 -18.55 6.65
C ARG A 290 -6.36 -18.46 5.18
N ASN A 291 -7.34 -17.60 4.89
CA ASN A 291 -7.91 -17.44 3.55
C ASN A 291 -7.22 -16.35 2.73
N TYR A 292 -6.35 -15.54 3.34
CA TYR A 292 -5.61 -14.49 2.63
C TYR A 292 -4.43 -15.03 1.85
N GLU A 293 -4.10 -14.34 0.75
CA GLU A 293 -2.98 -14.67 -0.12
C GLU A 293 -1.64 -14.44 0.56
N GLY A 294 -1.55 -13.38 1.36
CA GLY A 294 -0.37 -13.05 2.17
C GLY A 294 -0.32 -13.88 3.46
N GLN A 295 0.89 -14.23 3.87
CA GLN A 295 1.16 -14.78 5.19
C GLN A 295 1.43 -13.65 6.21
N SER A 296 0.95 -13.82 7.45
CA SER A 296 1.33 -12.95 8.57
C SER A 296 2.85 -12.90 8.78
N LEU A 297 3.39 -11.69 8.94
CA LEU A 297 4.80 -11.41 9.23
C LEU A 297 5.20 -11.75 10.67
N LEU A 298 4.25 -12.08 11.55
CA LEU A 298 4.56 -12.60 12.89
C LEU A 298 4.94 -14.08 12.89
N ARG A 299 4.83 -14.76 11.75
CA ARG A 299 5.06 -16.20 11.61
C ARG A 299 6.27 -16.43 10.71
N PRO A 300 7.06 -17.49 10.95
CA PRO A 300 8.13 -17.87 10.04
C PRO A 300 7.58 -18.06 8.62
N LEU A 301 8.13 -17.35 7.65
CA LEU A 301 7.67 -17.43 6.26
C LEU A 301 7.81 -18.86 5.74
N ALA A 302 6.76 -19.35 5.08
CA ALA A 302 6.76 -20.69 4.53
C ALA A 302 7.81 -20.83 3.42
N THR A 303 8.69 -21.82 3.51
CA THR A 303 9.77 -22.06 2.54
C THR A 303 9.34 -23.02 1.41
N GLY A 304 8.07 -22.98 1.00
CA GLY A 304 7.49 -23.87 -0.02
C GLY A 304 7.95 -23.58 -1.45
N ASP A 305 7.41 -24.32 -2.43
CA ASP A 305 7.70 -24.19 -3.86
C ASP A 305 7.38 -22.77 -4.39
N GLY A 306 8.35 -21.86 -4.29
CA GLY A 306 8.29 -20.48 -4.78
C GLY A 306 7.50 -19.53 -3.88
N GLN A 307 8.15 -18.44 -3.45
CA GLN A 307 7.47 -17.30 -2.81
C GLN A 307 7.41 -16.16 -3.82
N TRP A 308 6.60 -16.37 -4.87
CA TRP A 308 6.45 -15.43 -5.98
C TRP A 308 5.67 -14.19 -5.56
N GLN A 309 6.28 -13.03 -5.72
CA GLN A 309 5.71 -11.72 -5.44
C GLN A 309 5.49 -11.00 -6.77
N PHE A 310 4.30 -10.45 -6.96
CA PHE A 310 3.88 -9.83 -8.21
C PHE A 310 3.57 -8.36 -7.98
N THR A 311 4.22 -7.49 -8.75
CA THR A 311 3.96 -6.05 -8.73
C THR A 311 3.42 -5.59 -10.07
N ILE A 312 2.23 -5.01 -10.05
CA ILE A 312 1.58 -4.44 -11.23
C ILE A 312 2.16 -3.04 -11.50
N THR A 313 2.88 -2.89 -12.60
CA THR A 313 3.49 -1.61 -12.99
C THR A 313 2.44 -0.69 -13.61
N ASN A 314 2.31 0.52 -13.09
CA ASN A 314 1.45 1.60 -13.60
C ASN A 314 1.64 1.78 -15.13
N PRO A 315 0.58 1.91 -15.94
CA PRO A 315 -0.84 2.02 -15.56
C PRO A 315 -1.52 0.73 -15.17
N GLY A 316 -0.91 -0.43 -15.45
CA GLY A 316 -1.32 -1.71 -14.88
C GLY A 316 -1.22 -2.90 -15.83
N ARG A 317 -1.74 -2.82 -17.05
CA ARG A 317 -1.84 -4.01 -17.92
C ARG A 317 -0.58 -4.33 -18.71
N ALA A 318 0.42 -3.47 -18.72
CA ALA A 318 1.51 -3.58 -19.69
C ALA A 318 2.53 -4.67 -19.32
N MET A 319 2.90 -4.72 -18.05
CA MET A 319 3.93 -5.59 -17.51
C MET A 319 3.72 -5.82 -16.02
N LEU A 320 4.33 -6.90 -15.53
CA LEU A 320 4.53 -7.13 -14.11
C LEU A 320 6.01 -7.24 -13.83
N SER A 321 6.39 -6.75 -12.66
CA SER A 321 7.65 -7.13 -12.03
C SER A 321 7.40 -8.29 -11.09
N ILE A 322 8.34 -9.24 -11.08
CA ILE A 322 8.28 -10.40 -10.19
C ILE A 322 9.57 -10.59 -9.42
N ARG A 323 9.37 -11.01 -8.17
CA ARG A 323 10.42 -11.44 -7.24
C ARG A 323 10.09 -12.81 -6.69
N ASP A 324 11.10 -13.50 -6.20
CA ASP A 324 10.98 -14.81 -5.60
C ASP A 324 11.78 -14.84 -4.29
N GLY A 325 11.11 -15.14 -3.18
CA GLY A 325 11.77 -15.22 -1.87
C GLY A 325 12.91 -16.25 -1.80
N ARG A 326 12.98 -17.22 -2.73
CA ARG A 326 14.10 -18.16 -2.85
C ARG A 326 15.38 -17.51 -3.40
N TYR A 327 15.23 -16.48 -4.23
CA TYR A 327 16.30 -15.82 -4.96
C TYR A 327 16.09 -14.29 -4.90
N PRO A 328 16.26 -13.69 -3.72
CA PRO A 328 15.96 -12.27 -3.50
C PRO A 328 16.82 -11.34 -4.36
N GLU A 329 17.96 -11.80 -4.89
CA GLU A 329 18.81 -11.03 -5.80
C GLU A 329 18.24 -10.88 -7.20
N ARG A 330 17.28 -11.72 -7.61
CA ARG A 330 16.78 -11.76 -8.99
C ARG A 330 15.53 -10.89 -9.13
N HIS A 331 15.54 -10.00 -10.11
CA HIS A 331 14.39 -9.18 -10.47
C HIS A 331 14.04 -9.41 -11.94
N LEU A 332 12.80 -9.83 -12.22
CA LEU A 332 12.33 -10.14 -13.58
C LEU A 332 11.12 -9.27 -13.92
N VAL A 333 11.15 -8.63 -15.08
CA VAL A 333 10.02 -7.92 -15.68
C VAL A 333 9.46 -8.77 -16.80
N VAL A 334 8.17 -9.07 -16.71
CA VAL A 334 7.42 -9.91 -17.64
C VAL A 334 6.38 -9.05 -18.37
N PRO A 335 6.45 -8.92 -19.71
CA PRO A 335 5.44 -8.22 -20.49
C PRO A 335 4.12 -9.02 -20.52
N ILE A 336 2.98 -8.35 -20.36
CA ILE A 336 1.65 -8.95 -20.58
C ILE A 336 1.19 -8.70 -22.02
N ILE A 337 1.54 -7.54 -22.57
CA ILE A 337 1.18 -7.11 -23.92
C ILE A 337 2.39 -7.14 -24.86
N GLU A 338 2.13 -7.11 -26.16
CA GLU A 338 3.18 -7.03 -27.18
C GLU A 338 3.94 -5.69 -27.10
N HIS A 339 5.16 -5.68 -27.66
CA HIS A 339 6.05 -4.51 -27.73
C HIS A 339 6.56 -3.96 -26.40
N VAL A 340 6.36 -4.69 -25.30
CA VAL A 340 7.04 -4.47 -24.02
C VAL A 340 8.17 -5.51 -23.89
N ALA A 341 9.34 -5.07 -23.43
CA ALA A 341 10.49 -5.94 -23.33
C ALA A 341 10.51 -6.73 -22.02
N TRP A 342 10.97 -7.97 -22.11
CA TRP A 342 11.45 -8.74 -20.96
C TRP A 342 12.68 -8.07 -20.37
N LYS A 343 12.82 -8.06 -19.05
CA LYS A 343 14.04 -7.59 -18.39
C LYS A 343 14.42 -8.49 -17.23
N LEU A 344 15.71 -8.74 -17.04
CA LEU A 344 16.23 -9.38 -15.82
C LEU A 344 17.47 -8.67 -15.32
N ALA A 345 17.49 -8.41 -14.02
CA ALA A 345 18.63 -7.87 -13.29
C ALA A 345 18.98 -8.76 -12.08
N ASP A 346 20.27 -8.83 -11.78
CA ASP A 346 20.82 -9.34 -10.51
C ASP A 346 21.12 -8.13 -9.63
N LEU A 347 20.27 -7.87 -8.65
CA LEU A 347 20.32 -6.69 -7.78
C LEU A 347 21.55 -6.68 -6.85
N THR A 348 22.25 -7.81 -6.70
CA THR A 348 23.53 -7.82 -5.97
C THR A 348 24.65 -7.21 -6.81
N LYS A 349 24.63 -7.43 -8.12
CA LYS A 349 25.65 -6.94 -9.06
C LYS A 349 25.27 -5.62 -9.73
N ASP A 350 23.98 -5.40 -9.93
CA ASP A 350 23.39 -4.25 -10.59
C ASP A 350 22.22 -3.70 -9.75
N PRO A 351 22.50 -3.13 -8.56
CA PRO A 351 21.49 -2.70 -7.60
C PRO A 351 20.57 -1.58 -8.12
N TYR A 352 21.03 -0.86 -9.15
CA TYR A 352 20.29 0.23 -9.80
C TYR A 352 19.70 -0.19 -11.15
N GLU A 353 19.88 -1.45 -11.56
CA GLU A 353 19.38 -1.99 -12.82
C GLU A 353 19.79 -1.19 -14.06
N GLN A 354 21.06 -0.76 -14.10
CA GLN A 354 21.61 0.03 -15.20
C GLN A 354 21.98 -0.82 -16.41
N ASN A 355 22.24 -2.12 -16.20
CA ASN A 355 22.70 -3.05 -17.23
C ASN A 355 21.91 -4.38 -17.21
N PRO A 356 20.55 -4.34 -17.22
CA PRO A 356 19.75 -5.55 -17.25
C PRO A 356 19.96 -6.31 -18.57
N VAL A 357 19.65 -7.60 -18.58
CA VAL A 357 19.37 -8.32 -19.83
C VAL A 357 17.98 -7.90 -20.28
N GLN A 358 17.83 -7.50 -21.55
CA GLN A 358 16.57 -7.02 -22.09
C GLN A 358 16.38 -7.44 -23.54
N ALA A 359 15.24 -8.06 -23.85
CA ALA A 359 14.84 -8.34 -25.23
C ALA A 359 13.31 -8.31 -25.41
N LEU A 360 12.85 -8.05 -26.63
CA LEU A 360 11.43 -8.10 -26.97
C LEU A 360 10.91 -9.53 -27.16
N ASP A 361 11.77 -10.41 -27.65
CA ASP A 361 11.46 -11.82 -27.91
C ASP A 361 11.90 -12.69 -26.74
N PHE A 362 11.01 -13.57 -26.27
CA PHE A 362 11.25 -14.39 -25.09
C PHE A 362 12.40 -15.41 -25.27
N LYS A 363 12.53 -15.98 -26.47
CA LYS A 363 13.60 -16.95 -26.74
C LYS A 363 14.96 -16.26 -26.71
N SER A 364 15.08 -15.13 -27.39
CA SER A 364 16.29 -14.31 -27.42
C SER A 364 16.64 -13.82 -26.01
N PHE A 365 15.64 -13.43 -25.22
CA PHE A 365 15.81 -13.07 -23.82
C PHE A 365 16.42 -14.22 -23.00
N LEU A 366 15.88 -15.43 -23.07
CA LEU A 366 16.41 -16.58 -22.32
C LEU A 366 17.82 -16.97 -22.77
N GLU A 367 18.12 -16.91 -24.07
CA GLU A 367 19.46 -17.17 -24.60
C GLU A 367 20.49 -16.18 -24.01
N GLU A 368 20.15 -14.89 -23.91
CA GLU A 368 21.02 -13.88 -23.28
C GLU A 368 21.14 -14.05 -21.77
N VAL A 369 20.05 -14.41 -21.07
CA VAL A 369 20.08 -14.73 -19.63
C VAL A 369 20.99 -15.92 -19.36
N GLU A 370 20.85 -17.01 -20.12
CA GLU A 370 21.71 -18.20 -19.99
C GLU A 370 23.18 -17.85 -20.25
N GLN A 371 23.45 -17.05 -21.29
CA GLN A 371 24.81 -16.64 -21.62
C GLN A 371 25.44 -15.77 -20.51
N ARG A 372 24.67 -14.85 -19.91
CA ARG A 372 25.19 -13.88 -18.93
C ARG A 372 25.22 -14.42 -17.50
N PHE A 373 24.20 -15.16 -17.10
CA PHE A 373 23.96 -15.55 -15.71
C PHE A 373 23.98 -17.06 -15.48
N GLY A 374 23.96 -17.87 -16.55
CA GLY A 374 23.96 -19.32 -16.47
C GLY A 374 22.57 -19.93 -16.63
N ARG A 375 22.57 -21.24 -16.89
CA ARG A 375 21.36 -22.00 -17.20
C ARG A 375 20.34 -22.04 -16.06
N ASP A 376 20.78 -22.06 -14.81
CA ASP A 376 19.89 -22.06 -13.65
C ASP A 376 19.05 -20.78 -13.54
N VAL A 377 19.63 -19.62 -13.92
CA VAL A 377 18.91 -18.34 -13.93
C VAL A 377 17.94 -18.27 -15.10
N ALA A 378 18.31 -18.84 -16.26
CA ALA A 378 17.40 -18.94 -17.40
C ALA A 378 16.20 -19.86 -17.12
N GLU A 379 16.43 -21.02 -16.50
CA GLU A 379 15.36 -21.93 -16.05
C GLU A 379 14.45 -21.25 -15.01
N TRP A 380 15.02 -20.48 -14.08
CA TRP A 380 14.24 -19.66 -13.13
C TRP A 380 13.42 -18.56 -13.82
N ALA A 381 13.98 -17.87 -14.82
CA ALA A 381 13.27 -16.85 -15.58
C ALA A 381 12.11 -17.45 -16.40
N GLU A 382 12.29 -18.67 -16.92
CA GLU A 382 11.22 -19.44 -17.59
C GLU A 382 10.11 -19.83 -16.60
N GLU A 383 10.45 -20.31 -15.41
CA GLU A 383 9.50 -20.57 -14.32
C GLU A 383 8.72 -19.30 -13.96
N GLY A 384 9.43 -18.18 -13.80
CA GLY A 384 8.84 -16.87 -13.52
C GLY A 384 7.86 -16.41 -14.59
N ALA A 385 8.20 -16.57 -15.87
CA ALA A 385 7.30 -16.27 -16.99
C ALA A 385 6.02 -17.12 -16.94
N PHE A 386 6.14 -18.41 -16.63
CA PHE A 386 5.00 -19.30 -16.46
C PHE A 386 4.11 -18.87 -15.29
N MET A 387 4.72 -18.54 -14.15
CA MET A 387 4.01 -18.10 -12.95
C MET A 387 3.30 -16.77 -13.15
N THR A 388 3.88 -15.81 -13.87
CA THR A 388 3.21 -14.56 -14.23
C THR A 388 2.00 -14.79 -15.13
N ARG A 389 2.11 -15.66 -16.13
CA ARG A 389 0.97 -16.00 -16.98
C ARG A 389 -0.17 -16.65 -16.19
N TRP A 390 0.18 -17.54 -15.26
CA TRP A 390 -0.79 -18.12 -14.33
C TRP A 390 -1.43 -17.04 -13.46
N PHE A 391 -0.62 -16.16 -12.86
CA PHE A 391 -1.09 -15.07 -12.01
C PHE A 391 -2.08 -14.17 -12.75
N VAL A 392 -1.74 -13.68 -13.95
CA VAL A 392 -2.63 -12.80 -14.73
C VAL A 392 -3.97 -13.48 -15.00
N LYS A 393 -3.96 -14.76 -15.38
CA LYS A 393 -5.19 -15.52 -15.63
C LYS A 393 -6.04 -15.71 -14.37
N GLU A 394 -5.42 -16.07 -13.25
CA GLU A 394 -6.15 -16.29 -12.00
C GLU A 394 -6.61 -14.98 -11.37
N ASN A 395 -5.81 -13.92 -11.45
CA ASN A 395 -6.16 -12.57 -11.04
C ASN A 395 -7.45 -12.12 -11.75
N SER A 396 -7.49 -12.17 -13.09
CA SER A 396 -8.68 -11.79 -13.85
C SER A 396 -9.92 -12.61 -13.50
N LYS A 397 -9.78 -13.93 -13.31
CA LYS A 397 -10.90 -14.78 -12.85
C LYS A 397 -11.41 -14.40 -11.48
N ARG A 398 -10.52 -14.17 -10.50
CA ARG A 398 -10.90 -13.81 -9.12
C ARG A 398 -11.63 -12.47 -9.09
N TRP A 399 -11.13 -11.50 -9.84
CA TRP A 399 -11.75 -10.19 -10.02
C TRP A 399 -13.01 -10.20 -10.92
N ARG A 400 -13.29 -11.31 -11.62
CA ARG A 400 -14.35 -11.43 -12.63
C ARG A 400 -14.22 -10.40 -13.75
N PHE A 401 -12.98 -10.23 -14.21
CA PHE A 401 -12.60 -9.35 -15.30
C PHE A 401 -12.26 -10.18 -16.53
N ASP A 402 -12.86 -9.84 -17.67
CA ASP A 402 -12.53 -10.45 -18.95
C ASP A 402 -11.39 -9.65 -19.61
N LEU A 403 -10.21 -10.29 -19.74
CA LEU A 403 -9.00 -9.71 -20.34
C LEU A 403 -9.14 -9.42 -21.84
#